data_AF-K2BRG3-F1
#
_entry.id   AF-K2BRG3-F1
#
_cell.length_a   1.000
_cell.length_b   1.000
_cell.length_c   1.000
_cell.angle_alpha   90.00
_cell.angle_beta   90.00
_cell.angle_gamma   90.00
#
_symmetry.space_group_name_H-M   'P 1'
#
loop_
_entity.id
_entity.type
_entity.pdbx_description
1 polymer ?
#
loop_
_entity_poly.entity_id
_entity_poly.type
_entity_poly.pdbx_seq_one_letter_code
_entity_poly.pdbx_strand_id
1 'polypeptide(L)'
;MEPVSLLAGHVAGKFIDRMAKSFRLNVIERWSKHRSQQFFEQFCREVELELAGGKSDKLELMLDQMLENETTTEFLFDSYRRVSLSRSKTVGPRVIGIISARLALQQRELTEVEETILDAAEQLYDDELIKFSEFCCEHRHRATNEKEKDVILSNDGILRIKWNSEQIDSNWNRDSDVSLEPLNLSDCYGDWAAKMQSLGILKTDLTEKRWNYEEDSERHIDQKGTVREISWWVLTFDKYFDFAEIINRVKPK
;
A
#
# COMPACT_ATOMS: atom_id res chain seq x y z
N MET A 1 39.31 17.10 48.17
CA MET A 1 38.48 17.49 47.01
C MET A 1 39.35 17.26 45.78
N GLU A 2 39.05 16.41 44.80
CA GLU A 2 37.88 15.61 44.45
C GLU A 2 38.32 14.32 43.72
N PRO A 3 37.95 13.11 44.20
CA PRO A 3 38.02 11.87 43.43
C PRO A 3 36.65 11.46 42.83
N VAL A 4 35.64 12.34 42.88
CA VAL A 4 34.24 12.02 42.54
C VAL A 4 33.99 11.98 41.02
N SER A 5 34.76 12.72 40.23
CA SER A 5 34.57 12.86 38.78
C SER A 5 34.85 11.56 37.98
N LEU A 6 35.93 10.84 38.33
CA LEU A 6 36.32 9.59 37.63
C LEU A 6 35.37 8.42 37.93
N LEU A 7 34.87 8.33 39.17
CA LEU A 7 33.90 7.31 39.58
C LEU A 7 32.52 7.56 38.96
N ALA A 8 32.08 8.82 38.88
CA ALA A 8 30.84 9.19 38.19
C ALA A 8 30.90 8.86 36.70
N GLY A 9 32.02 9.13 36.01
CA GLY A 9 32.21 8.77 34.60
C GLY A 9 32.22 7.26 34.35
N HIS A 10 32.82 6.47 35.25
CA HIS A 10 32.87 5.01 35.11
C HIS A 10 31.53 4.32 35.41
N VAL A 11 30.75 4.87 36.37
CA VAL A 11 29.38 4.41 36.68
C VAL A 11 28.41 4.82 35.57
N ALA A 12 28.54 6.03 35.03
CA ALA A 12 27.77 6.48 33.88
C ALA A 12 28.07 5.63 32.62
N GLY A 13 29.33 5.29 32.36
CA GLY A 13 29.72 4.41 31.25
C GLY A 13 29.08 3.02 31.36
N LYS A 14 29.17 2.37 32.54
CA LYS A 14 28.53 1.06 32.76
C LYS A 14 27.00 1.12 32.67
N PHE A 15 26.38 2.23 33.05
CA PHE A 15 24.94 2.45 32.88
C PHE A 15 24.56 2.60 31.41
N ILE A 16 25.30 3.42 30.66
CA ILE A 16 25.10 3.59 29.21
C ILE A 16 25.29 2.27 28.47
N ASP A 17 26.32 1.48 28.79
CA ASP A 17 26.54 0.17 28.17
C ASP A 17 25.40 -0.81 28.45
N ARG A 18 24.86 -0.81 29.68
CA ARG A 18 23.68 -1.63 30.03
C ARG A 18 22.44 -1.16 29.29
N MET A 19 22.22 0.14 29.19
CA MET A 19 21.09 0.72 28.45
C MET A 19 21.22 0.42 26.95
N ALA A 20 22.40 0.58 26.37
CA ALA A 20 22.69 0.25 24.98
C ALA A 20 22.47 -1.24 24.69
N LYS A 21 22.97 -2.13 25.56
CA LYS A 21 22.73 -3.58 25.44
C LYS A 21 21.25 -3.93 25.56
N SER A 22 20.55 -3.34 26.53
CA SER A 22 19.12 -3.56 26.72
C SER A 22 18.30 -3.06 25.53
N PHE A 23 18.61 -1.86 25.02
CA PHE A 23 17.95 -1.29 23.84
C PHE A 23 18.20 -2.14 22.59
N ARG A 24 19.44 -2.55 22.35
CA ARG A 24 19.80 -3.46 21.25
C ARG A 24 19.00 -4.76 21.30
N LEU A 25 19.00 -5.46 22.44
CA LEU A 25 18.31 -6.75 22.59
C LEU A 25 16.78 -6.59 22.50
N ASN A 26 16.21 -5.65 23.25
CA ASN A 26 14.76 -5.56 23.45
C ASN A 26 14.03 -4.79 22.36
N VAL A 27 14.72 -3.93 21.61
CA VAL A 27 14.12 -3.10 20.55
C VAL A 27 14.62 -3.55 19.19
N ILE A 28 15.93 -3.43 18.92
CA ILE A 28 16.48 -3.70 17.58
C ILE A 28 16.35 -5.18 17.24
N GLU A 29 16.97 -6.05 18.03
CA GLU A 29 17.02 -7.49 17.74
C GLU A 29 15.64 -8.13 17.84
N ARG A 30 14.82 -7.73 18.83
CA ARG A 30 13.44 -8.21 18.96
C ARG A 30 12.62 -7.94 17.69
N TRP A 31 12.57 -6.70 17.22
CA TRP A 31 11.73 -6.32 16.08
C TRP A 31 12.33 -6.73 14.74
N SER A 32 13.66 -6.75 14.60
CA SER A 32 14.33 -7.34 13.45
C SER A 32 14.01 -8.84 13.34
N LYS A 33 14.22 -9.61 14.43
CA LYS A 33 13.91 -11.04 14.47
C LYS A 33 12.44 -11.32 14.18
N HIS A 34 11.53 -10.54 14.75
CA HIS A 34 10.10 -10.71 14.49
C HIS A 34 9.76 -10.52 13.01
N ARG A 35 10.21 -9.43 12.37
CA ARG A 35 9.96 -9.16 10.95
C ARG A 35 10.58 -10.25 10.06
N SER A 36 11.83 -10.62 10.33
CA SER A 36 12.50 -11.71 9.59
C SER A 36 11.77 -13.04 9.74
N GLN A 37 11.24 -13.34 10.92
CA GLN A 37 10.44 -14.54 11.14
C GLN A 37 9.13 -14.50 10.34
N GLN A 38 8.40 -13.37 10.36
CA GLN A 38 7.17 -13.22 9.57
C GLN A 38 7.41 -13.35 8.06
N PHE A 39 8.52 -12.81 7.57
CA PHE A 39 8.97 -13.00 6.20
C PHE A 39 9.26 -14.48 5.89
N PHE A 40 10.13 -15.12 6.68
CA PHE A 40 10.59 -16.49 6.40
C PHE A 40 9.47 -17.52 6.52
N GLU A 41 8.63 -17.41 7.55
CA GLU A 41 7.45 -18.28 7.72
C GLU A 41 6.52 -18.20 6.52
N GLN A 42 6.24 -16.99 6.02
CA GLN A 42 5.37 -16.82 4.87
C GLN A 42 6.04 -17.28 3.57
N PHE A 43 7.32 -17.01 3.39
CA PHE A 43 8.10 -17.49 2.24
C PHE A 43 8.05 -19.01 2.14
N CYS A 44 8.41 -19.74 3.20
CA CYS A 44 8.39 -21.20 3.22
C CYS A 44 6.98 -21.74 2.96
N ARG A 45 5.95 -21.09 3.52
CA ARG A 45 4.56 -21.47 3.30
C ARG A 45 4.15 -21.37 1.83
N GLU A 46 4.55 -20.31 1.13
CA GLU A 46 4.24 -20.19 -0.31
C GLU A 46 5.00 -21.21 -1.16
N VAL A 47 6.27 -21.48 -0.84
CA VAL A 47 7.04 -22.55 -1.50
C VAL A 47 6.38 -23.91 -1.28
N GLU A 48 5.89 -24.18 -0.07
CA GLU A 48 5.17 -25.41 0.26
C GLU A 48 3.83 -25.53 -0.47
N LEU A 49 3.08 -24.44 -0.66
CA LEU A 49 1.80 -24.47 -1.38
C LEU A 49 1.96 -24.86 -2.85
N GLU A 50 3.05 -24.46 -3.49
CA GLU A 50 3.38 -24.81 -4.88
C GLU A 50 3.88 -26.25 -5.02
N LEU A 51 4.45 -26.80 -3.95
CA LEU A 51 4.75 -28.22 -3.80
C LEU A 51 3.46 -29.02 -3.54
N ALA A 52 2.66 -29.24 -4.58
CA ALA A 52 1.42 -30.04 -4.55
C ALA A 52 1.62 -31.38 -3.78
N GLY A 53 1.28 -31.39 -2.48
CA GLY A 53 1.36 -32.56 -1.61
C GLY A 53 2.18 -32.46 -0.33
N GLY A 54 2.73 -31.30 0.06
CA GLY A 54 3.18 -31.03 1.45
C GLY A 54 4.22 -32.01 2.01
N LYS A 55 5.13 -32.51 1.16
CA LYS A 55 6.21 -33.41 1.61
C LYS A 55 7.42 -32.58 2.05
N SER A 56 7.68 -32.54 3.35
CA SER A 56 8.79 -31.79 3.97
C SER A 56 10.14 -32.02 3.28
N ASP A 57 10.47 -33.26 2.92
CA ASP A 57 11.74 -33.61 2.27
C ASP A 57 11.92 -32.94 0.89
N LYS A 58 10.82 -32.63 0.20
CA LYS A 58 10.87 -31.91 -1.08
C LYS A 58 11.06 -30.41 -0.88
N LEU A 59 10.57 -29.86 0.24
CA LEU A 59 10.76 -28.46 0.57
C LEU A 59 12.22 -28.16 0.86
N GLU A 60 12.89 -28.99 1.67
CA GLU A 60 14.31 -28.84 1.98
C GLU A 60 15.17 -28.85 0.71
N LEU A 61 14.95 -29.85 -0.16
CA LEU A 61 15.69 -29.96 -1.42
C LEU A 61 15.44 -28.77 -2.37
N MET A 62 14.22 -28.21 -2.39
CA MET A 62 13.95 -27.00 -3.19
C MET A 62 14.59 -25.75 -2.59
N LEU A 63 14.59 -25.61 -1.27
CA LEU A 63 15.27 -24.51 -0.60
C LEU A 63 16.78 -24.57 -0.85
N ASP A 64 17.39 -25.76 -0.78
CA ASP A 64 18.80 -25.95 -1.11
C ASP A 64 19.09 -25.55 -2.56
N GLN A 65 18.27 -25.99 -3.51
CA GLN A 65 18.40 -25.58 -4.92
C GLN A 65 18.25 -24.07 -5.12
N MET A 66 17.36 -23.42 -4.37
CA MET A 66 17.21 -21.96 -4.39
C MET A 66 18.46 -21.26 -3.84
N LEU A 67 19.07 -21.81 -2.79
CA LEU A 67 20.27 -21.24 -2.16
C LEU A 67 21.56 -21.49 -2.98
N GLU A 68 21.58 -22.50 -3.85
CA GLU A 68 22.66 -22.72 -4.81
C GLU A 68 22.62 -21.75 -6.00
N ASN A 69 21.48 -21.10 -6.24
CA ASN A 69 21.31 -20.15 -7.33
C ASN A 69 21.69 -18.71 -6.89
N GLU A 70 22.68 -18.13 -7.56
CA GLU A 70 23.20 -16.78 -7.27
C GLU A 70 22.14 -15.69 -7.44
N THR A 71 21.37 -15.72 -8.54
CA THR A 71 20.28 -14.77 -8.78
C THR A 71 19.21 -14.87 -7.68
N THR A 72 18.89 -16.10 -7.27
CA THR A 72 17.90 -16.32 -6.20
C THR A 72 18.38 -15.80 -4.86
N THR A 73 19.62 -16.09 -4.49
CA THR A 73 20.21 -15.61 -3.24
C THR A 73 20.37 -14.09 -3.20
N GLU A 74 20.69 -13.45 -4.32
CA GLU A 74 20.77 -11.99 -4.43
C GLU A 74 19.42 -11.32 -4.16
N PHE A 75 18.35 -11.73 -4.84
CA PHE A 75 17.05 -11.10 -4.61
C PHE A 75 16.50 -11.45 -3.22
N LEU A 76 16.77 -12.65 -2.68
CA LEU A 76 16.38 -13.02 -1.31
C LEU A 76 17.09 -12.13 -0.29
N PHE A 77 18.35 -11.78 -0.54
CA PHE A 77 19.09 -10.84 0.28
C PHE A 77 18.48 -9.43 0.20
N ASP A 78 18.13 -8.93 -0.99
CA ASP A 78 17.45 -7.63 -1.11
C ASP A 78 16.07 -7.63 -0.43
N SER A 79 15.30 -8.70 -0.60
CA SER A 79 14.02 -8.90 0.08
C SER A 79 14.19 -8.84 1.60
N TYR A 80 15.22 -9.51 2.13
CA TYR A 80 15.56 -9.46 3.56
C TYR A 80 15.97 -8.05 4.04
N ARG A 81 16.69 -7.30 3.21
CA ARG A 81 17.04 -5.89 3.49
C ARG A 81 15.78 -5.04 3.62
N ARG A 82 14.83 -5.19 2.70
CA ARG A 82 13.51 -4.50 2.76
C ARG A 82 12.74 -4.88 4.02
N VAL A 83 12.70 -6.16 4.38
CA VAL A 83 12.07 -6.63 5.64
C VAL A 83 12.70 -5.98 6.87
N SER A 84 14.03 -5.82 6.86
CA SER A 84 14.78 -5.19 7.95
C SER A 84 14.50 -3.69 8.08
N LEU A 85 14.06 -3.04 7.00
CA LEU A 85 13.71 -1.62 6.95
C LEU A 85 12.19 -1.35 7.00
N SER A 86 11.37 -2.38 6.81
CA SER A 86 9.91 -2.25 6.74
C SER A 86 9.30 -1.64 8.00
N ARG A 87 8.42 -0.65 7.83
CA ARG A 87 7.64 -0.04 8.93
C ARG A 87 6.61 -1.01 9.50
N SER A 88 6.10 -1.89 8.66
CA SER A 88 5.22 -2.98 9.05
C SER A 88 5.96 -4.03 9.87
N LYS A 89 5.27 -4.57 10.88
CA LYS A 89 5.80 -5.62 11.74
C LYS A 89 5.42 -7.01 11.23
N THR A 90 4.28 -7.12 10.56
CA THR A 90 3.66 -8.40 10.22
C THR A 90 3.27 -8.47 8.74
N VAL A 91 2.38 -7.58 8.29
CA VAL A 91 1.74 -7.68 6.97
C VAL A 91 2.75 -7.46 5.84
N GLY A 92 3.54 -6.39 5.90
CA GLY A 92 4.60 -6.05 4.96
C GLY A 92 5.64 -7.17 4.82
N PRO A 93 6.27 -7.67 5.89
CA PRO A 93 7.16 -8.81 5.81
C PRO A 93 6.54 -10.06 5.16
N ARG A 94 5.26 -10.34 5.44
CA ARG A 94 4.53 -11.46 4.81
C ARG A 94 4.27 -11.20 3.31
N VAL A 95 3.89 -9.99 2.92
CA VAL A 95 3.75 -9.59 1.51
C VAL A 95 5.07 -9.80 0.77
N ILE A 96 6.18 -9.30 1.34
CA ILE A 96 7.52 -9.47 0.78
C ILE A 96 7.82 -10.97 0.64
N GLY A 97 7.58 -11.77 1.69
CA GLY A 97 7.78 -13.23 1.66
C GLY A 97 7.02 -13.93 0.53
N ILE A 98 5.79 -13.50 0.23
CA ILE A 98 5.00 -14.05 -0.89
C ILE A 98 5.64 -13.72 -2.24
N ILE A 99 6.00 -12.46 -2.47
CA ILE A 99 6.57 -12.02 -3.73
C ILE A 99 7.94 -12.69 -3.93
N SER A 100 8.78 -12.70 -2.91
CA SER A 100 10.07 -13.40 -2.94
C SER A 100 9.93 -14.88 -3.26
N ALA A 101 8.94 -15.58 -2.68
CA ALA A 101 8.70 -17.00 -2.99
C ALA A 101 8.32 -17.20 -4.46
N ARG A 102 7.41 -16.38 -4.99
CA ARG A 102 7.01 -16.43 -6.40
C ARG A 102 8.20 -16.23 -7.34
N LEU A 103 9.07 -15.27 -7.03
CA LEU A 103 10.28 -15.00 -7.83
C LEU A 103 11.28 -16.16 -7.78
N ALA A 104 11.53 -16.72 -6.58
CA ALA A 104 12.42 -17.88 -6.42
C ALA A 104 11.93 -19.07 -7.25
N LEU A 105 10.64 -19.37 -7.16
CA LEU A 105 10.02 -20.50 -7.84
C LEU A 105 10.02 -20.32 -9.36
N GLN A 106 9.80 -19.09 -9.83
CA GLN A 106 9.76 -18.77 -11.25
C GLN A 106 11.15 -18.49 -11.85
N GLN A 107 12.19 -18.39 -11.01
CA GLN A 107 13.56 -18.05 -11.40
C GLN A 107 13.64 -16.83 -12.31
N ARG A 108 12.91 -15.76 -11.95
CA ARG A 108 12.84 -14.54 -12.74
C ARG A 108 13.15 -13.30 -11.93
N GLU A 109 13.46 -12.23 -12.65
CA GLU A 109 13.62 -10.91 -12.09
C GLU A 109 12.28 -10.27 -11.72
N LEU A 110 12.38 -9.27 -10.86
CA LEU A 110 11.27 -8.48 -10.34
C LEU A 110 10.72 -7.54 -11.41
N THR A 111 9.39 -7.47 -11.54
CA THR A 111 8.75 -6.51 -12.44
C THR A 111 8.59 -5.13 -11.77
N GLU A 112 8.38 -4.07 -12.57
CA GLU A 112 8.14 -2.71 -12.05
C GLU A 112 6.94 -2.65 -11.09
N VAL A 113 5.88 -3.43 -11.38
CA VAL A 113 4.70 -3.52 -10.52
C VAL A 113 5.05 -4.16 -9.18
N GLU A 114 5.81 -5.24 -9.18
CA GLU A 114 6.21 -5.92 -7.96
C GLU A 114 7.19 -5.08 -7.14
N GLU A 115 8.11 -4.36 -7.78
CA GLU A 115 8.97 -3.37 -7.12
C GLU A 115 8.14 -2.31 -6.39
N THR A 116 7.13 -1.75 -7.08
CA THR A 116 6.19 -0.79 -6.45
C THR A 116 5.46 -1.41 -5.25
N ILE A 117 5.08 -2.69 -5.34
CA ILE A 117 4.42 -3.40 -4.24
C ILE A 117 5.38 -3.65 -3.07
N LEU A 118 6.63 -4.02 -3.34
CA LEU A 118 7.66 -4.20 -2.32
C LEU A 118 7.98 -2.88 -1.61
N ASP A 119 8.06 -1.78 -2.36
CA ASP A 119 8.21 -0.43 -1.80
C ASP A 119 7.04 -0.07 -0.88
N ALA A 120 5.81 -0.39 -1.29
CA ALA A 120 4.62 -0.19 -0.46
C ALA A 120 4.68 -1.05 0.82
N ALA A 121 5.04 -2.33 0.70
CA ALA A 121 5.17 -3.24 1.84
C ALA A 121 6.28 -2.83 2.81
N GLU A 122 7.32 -2.14 2.34
CA GLU A 122 8.37 -1.56 3.17
C GLU A 122 7.89 -0.27 3.88
N GLN A 123 7.21 0.63 3.16
CA GLN A 123 6.94 1.99 3.65
C GLN A 123 5.68 2.14 4.50
N LEU A 124 4.69 1.25 4.36
CA LEU A 124 3.42 1.35 5.07
C LEU A 124 3.40 0.51 6.38
N TYR A 125 2.62 0.98 7.35
CA TYR A 125 2.31 0.21 8.57
C TYR A 125 1.28 -0.89 8.31
N ASP A 126 1.15 -1.83 9.25
CA ASP A 126 0.19 -2.95 9.14
C ASP A 126 -1.26 -2.46 8.92
N ASP A 127 -1.70 -1.44 9.67
CA ASP A 127 -3.06 -0.89 9.56
C ASP A 127 -3.28 -0.14 8.24
N GLU A 128 -2.24 0.51 7.72
CA GLU A 128 -2.28 1.22 6.45
C GLU A 128 -2.40 0.26 5.26
N LEU A 129 -1.66 -0.84 5.28
CA LEU A 129 -1.79 -1.91 4.29
C LEU A 129 -3.19 -2.52 4.33
N ILE A 130 -3.72 -2.79 5.53
CA ILE A 130 -5.08 -3.32 5.69
C ILE A 130 -6.13 -2.35 5.14
N LYS A 131 -6.04 -1.05 5.46
CA LYS A 131 -6.95 -0.02 4.91
C LYS A 131 -6.93 0.01 3.38
N PHE A 132 -5.76 -0.09 2.75
CA PHE A 132 -5.67 -0.17 1.30
C PHE A 132 -6.37 -1.42 0.74
N SER A 133 -6.15 -2.58 1.37
CA SER A 133 -6.82 -3.83 0.97
C SER A 133 -8.34 -3.72 1.08
N GLU A 134 -8.85 -3.16 2.18
CA GLU A 134 -10.27 -2.93 2.41
C GLU A 134 -10.86 -1.95 1.39
N PHE A 135 -10.16 -0.85 1.12
CA PHE A 135 -10.53 0.12 0.09
C PHE A 135 -10.68 -0.53 -1.28
N CYS A 136 -9.69 -1.34 -1.71
CA CYS A 136 -9.77 -2.05 -2.98
C CYS A 136 -10.91 -3.06 -3.02
N CYS A 137 -11.10 -3.86 -1.96
CA CYS A 137 -12.18 -4.84 -1.89
C CYS A 137 -13.57 -4.19 -1.93
N GLU A 138 -13.78 -3.14 -1.15
CA GLU A 138 -15.05 -2.41 -1.10
C GLU A 138 -15.38 -1.84 -2.48
N HIS A 139 -14.48 -1.06 -3.06
CA HIS A 139 -14.77 -0.36 -4.31
C HIS A 139 -14.81 -1.29 -5.52
N ARG A 140 -14.02 -2.38 -5.54
CA ARG A 140 -14.15 -3.40 -6.59
C ARG A 140 -15.50 -4.11 -6.51
N HIS A 141 -16.02 -4.38 -5.31
CA HIS A 141 -17.36 -4.94 -5.14
C HIS A 141 -18.45 -3.95 -5.59
N ARG A 142 -18.30 -2.67 -5.28
CA ARG A 142 -19.24 -1.62 -5.73
C ARG A 142 -19.23 -1.46 -7.25
N ALA A 143 -18.07 -1.58 -7.89
CA ALA A 143 -17.93 -1.49 -9.34
C ALA A 143 -18.67 -2.60 -10.12
N THR A 144 -18.96 -3.75 -9.50
CA THR A 144 -19.76 -4.81 -10.14
C THR A 144 -21.26 -4.55 -10.07
N ASN A 145 -21.70 -3.56 -9.29
CA ASN A 145 -23.09 -3.16 -9.19
C ASN A 145 -23.39 -2.04 -10.19
N GLU A 146 -24.04 -2.38 -11.30
CA GLU A 146 -24.39 -1.44 -12.39
C GLU A 146 -25.20 -0.21 -11.94
N LYS A 147 -25.81 -0.25 -10.74
CA LYS A 147 -26.55 0.88 -10.17
C LYS A 147 -25.64 1.94 -9.55
N GLU A 148 -24.39 1.60 -9.22
CA GLU A 148 -23.44 2.54 -8.63
C GLU A 148 -22.71 3.32 -9.71
N LYS A 149 -23.10 4.59 -9.88
CA LYS A 149 -22.48 5.51 -10.84
C LYS A 149 -21.19 6.15 -10.32
N ASP A 150 -20.94 6.04 -9.03
CA ASP A 150 -19.81 6.66 -8.35
C ASP A 150 -18.56 5.76 -8.36
N VAL A 151 -18.67 4.52 -8.86
CA VAL A 151 -17.53 3.63 -9.00
C VAL A 151 -17.58 2.97 -10.37
N ILE A 152 -16.52 3.14 -11.16
CA ILE A 152 -16.44 2.68 -12.54
C ILE A 152 -15.17 1.85 -12.70
N LEU A 153 -15.31 0.56 -13.02
CA LEU A 153 -14.20 -0.25 -13.49
C LEU A 153 -14.19 -0.22 -15.02
N SER A 154 -13.17 0.41 -15.58
CA SER A 154 -13.01 0.57 -17.02
C SER A 154 -12.38 -0.70 -17.63
N ASN A 155 -12.64 -0.95 -18.92
CA ASN A 155 -12.11 -2.14 -19.63
C ASN A 155 -10.58 -2.18 -19.71
N ASP A 156 -9.92 -1.04 -19.52
CA ASP A 156 -8.47 -0.89 -19.43
C ASP A 156 -7.89 -1.22 -18.04
N GLY A 157 -8.71 -1.75 -17.13
CA GLY A 157 -8.29 -2.14 -15.80
C GLY A 157 -8.23 -0.98 -14.80
N ILE A 158 -8.73 0.21 -15.14
CA ILE A 158 -8.72 1.35 -14.23
C ILE A 158 -10.02 1.41 -13.42
N LEU A 159 -9.88 1.33 -12.09
CA LEU A 159 -10.97 1.60 -11.16
C LEU A 159 -10.99 3.08 -10.81
N ARG A 160 -12.09 3.77 -11.15
CA ARG A 160 -12.35 5.17 -10.84
C ARG A 160 -13.42 5.27 -9.77
N ILE A 161 -13.14 6.00 -8.70
CA ILE A 161 -14.02 6.19 -7.55
C ILE A 161 -14.30 7.69 -7.45
N LYS A 162 -15.55 8.09 -7.67
CA LYS A 162 -16.01 9.46 -7.52
C LYS A 162 -15.98 9.82 -6.04
N TRP A 163 -15.17 10.79 -5.69
CA TRP A 163 -15.08 11.27 -4.31
C TRP A 163 -16.12 12.36 -4.04
N ASN A 164 -16.23 13.33 -4.94
CA ASN A 164 -17.22 14.41 -4.85
C ASN A 164 -17.58 14.92 -6.25
N SER A 165 -18.70 15.64 -6.34
CA SER A 165 -18.98 16.52 -7.47
C SER A 165 -19.70 17.78 -7.06
N GLU A 166 -19.34 18.87 -7.72
CA GLU A 166 -19.97 20.16 -7.57
C GLU A 166 -20.58 20.59 -8.90
N GLN A 167 -21.82 21.09 -8.84
CA GLN A 167 -22.51 21.65 -9.99
C GLN A 167 -22.62 23.17 -9.82
N ILE A 168 -22.15 23.90 -10.83
CA ILE A 168 -22.16 25.35 -10.89
C ILE A 168 -23.05 25.77 -12.04
N ASP A 169 -24.08 26.56 -11.75
CA ASP A 169 -24.92 27.18 -12.75
C ASP A 169 -24.53 28.65 -12.95
N SER A 170 -24.29 29.04 -14.21
CA SER A 170 -24.00 30.42 -14.64
C SER A 170 -25.02 31.48 -14.19
N ASN A 171 -26.25 31.07 -13.86
CA ASN A 171 -27.33 31.95 -13.44
C ASN A 171 -27.43 32.12 -11.91
N TRP A 172 -26.90 31.19 -11.12
CA TRP A 172 -27.08 31.16 -9.65
C TRP A 172 -25.78 31.32 -8.86
N ASN A 173 -24.64 30.88 -9.41
CA ASN A 173 -23.35 30.79 -8.70
C ASN A 173 -22.24 31.56 -9.45
N ARG A 174 -22.43 32.86 -9.69
CA ARG A 174 -21.44 33.68 -10.42
C ARG A 174 -20.13 33.94 -9.65
N ASP A 175 -20.17 33.89 -8.32
CA ASP A 175 -19.04 34.25 -7.43
C ASP A 175 -18.53 33.07 -6.58
N SER A 176 -18.97 31.82 -6.82
CA SER A 176 -18.45 30.68 -6.07
C SER A 176 -17.08 30.28 -6.64
N ASP A 177 -16.01 30.57 -5.88
CA ASP A 177 -14.68 30.00 -6.12
C ASP A 177 -14.75 28.49 -5.88
N VAL A 178 -14.98 27.73 -6.95
CA VAL A 178 -14.84 26.27 -6.90
C VAL A 178 -13.38 25.93 -7.07
N SER A 179 -12.81 25.28 -6.06
CA SER A 179 -11.42 24.84 -6.10
C SER A 179 -11.22 23.87 -7.26
N LEU A 180 -10.30 24.17 -8.16
CA LEU A 180 -9.86 23.24 -9.20
C LEU A 180 -8.59 22.48 -8.77
N GLU A 181 -8.29 22.49 -7.47
CA GLU A 181 -7.10 21.84 -6.94
C GLU A 181 -7.25 20.32 -7.01
N PRO A 182 -6.14 19.59 -7.25
CA PRO A 182 -6.12 18.15 -7.14
C PRO A 182 -6.57 17.71 -5.74
N LEU A 183 -7.26 16.58 -5.69
CA LEU A 183 -7.77 16.02 -4.44
C LEU A 183 -6.60 15.71 -3.48
N ASN A 184 -6.66 16.21 -2.24
CA ASN A 184 -5.71 15.81 -1.21
C ASN A 184 -6.14 14.45 -0.63
N LEU A 185 -5.45 13.38 -1.01
CA LEU A 185 -5.78 12.03 -0.56
C LEU A 185 -5.56 11.80 0.94
N SER A 186 -4.66 12.55 1.58
CA SER A 186 -4.52 12.46 3.04
C SER A 186 -5.77 12.97 3.75
N ASP A 187 -6.35 14.08 3.28
CA ASP A 187 -7.58 14.62 3.87
C ASP A 187 -8.80 13.71 3.62
N CYS A 188 -8.80 13.00 2.49
CA CYS A 188 -9.94 12.16 2.09
C CYS A 188 -9.94 10.78 2.76
N TYR A 189 -8.76 10.14 2.83
CA TYR A 189 -8.64 8.74 3.23
C TYR A 189 -7.57 8.51 4.32
N GLY A 190 -6.78 9.52 4.66
CA GLY A 190 -5.66 9.46 5.61
C GLY A 190 -4.30 9.25 4.96
N ASP A 191 -3.25 9.31 5.78
CA ASP A 191 -1.84 9.30 5.33
C ASP A 191 -1.46 8.10 4.46
N TRP A 192 -2.11 6.95 4.64
CA TRP A 192 -1.87 5.76 3.82
C TRP A 192 -2.15 6.03 2.33
N ALA A 193 -3.20 6.79 2.02
CA ALA A 193 -3.59 7.07 0.65
C ALA A 193 -2.62 8.04 -0.03
N ALA A 194 -2.12 9.03 0.70
CA ALA A 194 -1.05 9.92 0.21
C ALA A 194 0.26 9.16 -0.05
N LYS A 195 0.62 8.20 0.82
CA LYS A 195 1.77 7.30 0.57
C LYS A 195 1.57 6.45 -0.68
N MET A 196 0.39 5.83 -0.83
CA MET A 196 0.07 5.06 -2.04
C MET A 196 0.06 5.94 -3.31
N GLN A 197 -0.33 7.21 -3.20
CA GLN A 197 -0.23 8.17 -4.29
C GLN A 197 1.21 8.48 -4.68
N SER A 198 2.08 8.67 -3.69
CA SER A 198 3.52 8.92 -3.93
C SER A 198 4.22 7.74 -4.61
N LEU A 199 3.71 6.52 -4.40
CA LEU A 199 4.15 5.29 -5.06
C LEU A 199 3.47 5.06 -6.42
N GLY A 200 2.55 5.92 -6.84
CA GLY A 200 1.81 5.77 -8.10
C GLY A 200 0.75 4.67 -8.12
N ILE A 201 0.46 4.05 -6.97
CA ILE A 201 -0.59 3.04 -6.80
C ILE A 201 -1.97 3.70 -6.88
N LEU A 202 -2.13 4.83 -6.16
CA LEU A 202 -3.30 5.68 -6.27
C LEU A 202 -2.99 6.91 -7.12
N LYS A 203 -4.00 7.39 -7.85
CA LYS A 203 -3.95 8.68 -8.56
C LYS A 203 -5.22 9.46 -8.29
N THR A 204 -5.18 10.74 -8.60
CA THR A 204 -6.32 11.64 -8.54
C THR A 204 -6.57 12.19 -9.94
N ASP A 205 -7.83 12.34 -10.31
CA ASP A 205 -8.23 12.95 -11.58
C ASP A 205 -9.37 13.94 -11.33
N LEU A 206 -9.47 14.93 -12.20
CA LEU A 206 -10.50 15.96 -12.17
C LEU A 206 -11.16 16.01 -13.54
N THR A 207 -12.45 15.72 -13.57
CA THR A 207 -13.23 15.79 -14.81
C THR A 207 -14.19 16.94 -14.74
N GLU A 208 -14.25 17.72 -15.81
CA GLU A 208 -15.22 18.79 -15.98
C GLU A 208 -16.16 18.49 -17.14
N LYS A 209 -17.47 18.52 -16.88
CA LYS A 209 -18.51 18.43 -17.90
C LYS A 209 -19.23 19.76 -17.99
N ARG A 210 -19.53 20.19 -19.22
CA ARG A 210 -20.32 21.39 -19.50
C ARG A 210 -21.47 21.07 -20.43
N TRP A 211 -22.65 21.56 -20.10
CA TRP A 211 -23.79 21.52 -21.02
C TRP A 211 -24.59 22.81 -20.91
N ASN A 212 -25.12 23.23 -22.05
CA ASN A 212 -25.99 24.39 -22.14
C ASN A 212 -27.44 23.93 -22.00
N TYR A 213 -28.27 24.77 -21.40
CA TYR A 213 -29.71 24.60 -21.36
C TYR A 213 -30.39 25.87 -21.87
N GLU A 214 -31.50 25.68 -22.55
CA GLU A 214 -32.34 26.77 -23.04
C GLU A 214 -33.39 27.13 -21.98
N GLU A 215 -34.02 28.30 -22.16
CA GLU A 215 -35.18 28.70 -21.38
C GLU A 215 -36.29 27.66 -21.50
N ASP A 216 -36.85 27.23 -20.36
CA ASP A 216 -37.88 26.21 -20.31
C ASP A 216 -38.87 26.56 -19.18
N SER A 217 -39.99 27.17 -19.58
CA SER A 217 -41.03 27.61 -18.66
C SER A 217 -41.72 26.45 -17.92
N GLU A 218 -41.71 25.23 -18.47
CA GLU A 218 -42.27 24.04 -17.81
C GLU A 218 -41.36 23.51 -16.70
N ARG A 219 -40.05 23.76 -16.80
CA ARG A 219 -39.04 23.43 -15.79
C ARG A 219 -38.66 24.60 -14.88
N HIS A 220 -39.37 25.72 -14.98
CA HIS A 220 -39.08 26.97 -14.25
C HIS A 220 -37.66 27.51 -14.49
N ILE A 221 -37.18 27.39 -15.72
CA ILE A 221 -35.90 27.95 -16.17
C ILE A 221 -36.18 29.25 -16.92
N ASP A 222 -36.01 30.38 -16.24
CA ASP A 222 -36.38 31.72 -16.76
C ASP A 222 -35.36 32.33 -17.73
N GLN A 223 -34.13 31.80 -17.78
CA GLN A 223 -33.07 32.28 -18.66
C GLN A 223 -32.20 31.12 -19.11
N LYS A 224 -31.73 31.17 -20.37
CA LYS A 224 -30.69 30.23 -20.85
C LYS A 224 -29.44 30.30 -19.97
N GLY A 225 -28.74 29.18 -19.86
CA GLY A 225 -27.54 29.10 -19.03
C GLY A 225 -26.63 27.93 -19.39
N THR A 226 -25.51 27.86 -18.69
CA THR A 226 -24.56 26.76 -18.76
C THR A 226 -24.39 26.17 -17.37
N VAL A 227 -24.55 24.85 -17.25
CA VAL A 227 -24.15 24.11 -16.06
C VAL A 227 -22.77 23.52 -16.28
N ARG A 228 -21.92 23.65 -15.27
CA ARG A 228 -20.62 22.98 -15.16
C ARG A 228 -20.72 21.97 -14.03
N GLU A 229 -20.40 20.70 -14.29
CA GLU A 229 -20.20 19.69 -13.25
C GLU A 229 -18.71 19.37 -13.16
N ILE A 230 -18.11 19.65 -12.00
CA ILE A 230 -16.74 19.28 -11.67
C ILE A 230 -16.83 18.03 -10.79
N SER A 231 -16.08 16.99 -11.14
CA SER A 231 -16.03 15.75 -10.36
C SER A 231 -14.58 15.36 -10.07
N TRP A 232 -14.31 15.02 -8.82
CA TRP A 232 -13.01 14.55 -8.36
C TRP A 232 -13.04 13.04 -8.23
N TRP A 233 -11.99 12.40 -8.75
CA TRP A 233 -11.89 10.95 -8.82
C TRP A 233 -10.61 10.47 -8.18
N VAL A 234 -10.70 9.34 -7.50
CA VAL A 234 -9.56 8.52 -7.09
C VAL A 234 -9.44 7.35 -8.05
N LEU A 235 -8.23 7.06 -8.50
CA LEU A 235 -7.94 6.00 -9.46
C LEU A 235 -6.98 4.99 -8.87
N THR A 236 -7.22 3.72 -9.14
CA THR A 236 -6.26 2.62 -8.93
C THR A 236 -6.28 1.71 -10.15
N PHE A 237 -5.17 1.00 -10.37
CA PHE A 237 -5.00 0.10 -11.50
C PHE A 237 -5.21 -1.36 -11.06
N ASP A 238 -5.77 -2.17 -11.96
CA ASP A 238 -6.04 -3.60 -11.77
C ASP A 238 -4.81 -4.39 -11.33
N LYS A 239 -3.62 -4.05 -11.86
CA LYS A 239 -2.34 -4.64 -11.52
C LYS A 239 -1.98 -4.54 -10.03
N TYR A 240 -2.63 -3.64 -9.28
CA TYR A 240 -2.47 -3.51 -7.83
C TYR A 240 -3.56 -4.22 -7.02
N PHE A 241 -4.56 -4.84 -7.65
CA PHE A 241 -5.54 -5.66 -6.93
C PHE A 241 -4.94 -6.95 -6.41
N ASP A 242 -3.98 -7.53 -7.13
CA ASP A 242 -3.19 -8.66 -6.62
C ASP A 242 -2.51 -8.31 -5.29
N PHE A 243 -2.04 -7.07 -5.13
CA PHE A 243 -1.48 -6.60 -3.87
C PHE A 243 -2.52 -6.55 -2.76
N ALA A 244 -3.71 -5.99 -3.03
CA ALA A 244 -4.81 -5.99 -2.07
C ALA A 244 -5.23 -7.41 -1.65
N GLU A 245 -5.25 -8.36 -2.59
CA GLU A 245 -5.56 -9.78 -2.35
C GLU A 245 -4.48 -10.46 -1.50
N ILE A 246 -3.20 -10.22 -1.80
CA ILE A 246 -2.06 -10.69 -1.00
C ILE A 246 -2.19 -10.19 0.44
N ILE A 247 -2.46 -8.90 0.65
CA ILE A 247 -2.65 -8.32 2.00
C ILE A 247 -3.80 -9.02 2.71
N ASN A 248 -4.94 -9.19 2.06
CA ASN A 248 -6.12 -9.82 2.65
C ASN A 248 -5.84 -11.27 3.07
N ARG A 249 -4.98 -11.98 2.33
CA ARG A 249 -4.56 -13.35 2.64
C ARG A 249 -3.66 -13.44 3.88
N VAL A 250 -2.83 -12.42 4.12
CA VAL A 250 -1.80 -12.45 5.18
C VAL A 250 -2.11 -11.62 6.41
N LYS A 251 -3.16 -10.79 6.38
CA LYS A 251 -3.55 -9.99 7.53
C LYS A 251 -3.85 -10.89 8.75
N PRO A 252 -3.51 -10.46 9.98
CA PRO A 252 -3.90 -11.18 11.19
C PRO A 252 -5.42 -11.37 11.22
N LYS A 253 -5.88 -12.54 11.65
CA LYS A 253 -7.30 -12.83 11.89
C LYS A 253 -7.76 -12.20 13.20
#